data_AF-A0AAW2TAC4-F1
#
_entry.id   AF-A0AAW2TAC4-F1
#
_cell.length_a   1.000
_cell.length_b   1.000
_cell.length_c   1.000
_cell.angle_alpha   90.00
_cell.angle_beta   90.00
_cell.angle_gamma   90.00
#
_symmetry.space_group_name_H-M   'P 1'
#
loop_
_entity.id
_entity.type
_entity.pdbx_description
1 polymer ?
#
loop_
_entity_poly.entity_id
_entity_poly.type
_entity_poly.pdbx_seq_one_letter_code
_entity_poly.pdbx_strand_id
1 'polypeptide(L)'
;MMRAYVIEFRENWDDHLPLIEFAYNNSFHSSIGMAPYEALYGRKCRSPICWDIEGLRQLEGPELVQETVDKIQTVKQCLKAAQDRQKSYVDKHRREMEYEVGEKVFLRVSSWRGILRFGRKGKLSPRYIGPYEILERVGPLAYRLALPAEIIADT
;
A
#
# COMPACT_ATOMS: atom_id res chain seq x y z
N MET A 1 -12.76 8.95 -2.17
CA MET A 1 -13.53 8.92 -3.42
C MET A 1 -14.41 7.67 -3.50
N MET A 2 -13.87 6.46 -3.67
CA MET A 2 -14.68 5.22 -3.77
C MET A 2 -15.68 5.03 -2.62
N ARG A 3 -15.26 5.24 -1.37
CA ARG A 3 -16.14 5.14 -0.19
C ARG A 3 -17.37 6.06 -0.26
N ALA A 4 -17.27 7.24 -0.88
CA ALA A 4 -18.40 8.16 -1.00
C ALA A 4 -19.45 7.60 -1.99
N TYR A 5 -18.99 7.11 -3.14
CA TYR A 5 -19.85 6.46 -4.13
C TYR A 5 -20.52 5.20 -3.59
N VAL A 6 -19.80 4.37 -2.83
CA VAL A 6 -20.38 3.16 -2.22
C VAL A 6 -21.45 3.50 -1.18
N ILE A 7 -21.33 4.64 -0.48
CA ILE A 7 -22.35 5.07 0.49
C ILE A 7 -23.63 5.53 -0.21
N GLU A 8 -23.49 6.21 -1.36
CA GLU A 8 -24.59 6.82 -2.12
C GLU A 8 -25.27 5.81 -3.06
N PHE A 9 -24.50 4.98 -3.75
CA PHE A 9 -24.96 4.03 -4.77
C PHE A 9 -24.83 2.57 -4.32
N ARG A 10 -25.12 2.29 -3.04
CA ARG A 10 -24.83 1.02 -2.32
C ARG A 10 -24.98 -0.28 -3.12
N GLU A 11 -26.05 -0.42 -3.89
CA GLU A 11 -26.37 -1.66 -4.61
C GLU A 11 -25.80 -1.71 -6.03
N ASN A 12 -25.46 -0.55 -6.63
CA ASN A 12 -25.00 -0.43 -8.02
C ASN A 12 -23.65 0.29 -8.12
N TRP A 13 -22.84 0.25 -7.05
CA TRP A 13 -21.56 0.98 -7.01
C TRP A 13 -20.56 0.46 -8.05
N ASP A 14 -20.72 -0.81 -8.44
CA ASP A 14 -19.95 -1.52 -9.45
C ASP A 14 -20.23 -0.97 -10.86
N ASP A 15 -21.47 -0.59 -11.17
CA ASP A 15 -21.82 0.08 -12.43
C ASP A 15 -21.11 1.43 -12.59
N HIS A 16 -20.76 2.07 -11.46
CA HIS A 16 -20.05 3.34 -11.43
C HIS A 16 -18.53 3.22 -11.39
N LEU A 17 -17.97 2.00 -11.35
CA LEU A 17 -16.52 1.79 -11.34
C LEU A 17 -15.78 2.50 -12.48
N PRO A 18 -16.27 2.49 -13.74
CA PRO A 18 -15.59 3.19 -14.84
C PRO A 18 -15.49 4.70 -14.60
N LEU A 19 -16.53 5.31 -14.02
CA LEU A 19 -16.56 6.74 -13.69
C LEU A 19 -15.62 7.07 -12.53
N ILE A 20 -15.56 6.19 -11.52
CA ILE A 20 -14.66 6.33 -10.38
C ILE A 20 -13.20 6.20 -10.84
N GLU A 21 -12.89 5.21 -11.68
CA GLU A 21 -11.55 5.05 -12.25
C GLU A 21 -11.17 6.28 -13.08
N PHE A 22 -12.06 6.74 -13.96
CA PHE A 22 -11.83 7.93 -14.78
C PHE A 22 -11.53 9.15 -13.92
N ALA A 23 -12.35 9.45 -12.92
CA ALA A 23 -12.13 10.62 -12.06
C ALA A 23 -10.89 10.45 -11.16
N TYR A 24 -10.53 9.23 -10.74
CA TYR A 24 -9.28 8.99 -10.00
C TYR A 24 -8.04 9.22 -10.88
N ASN A 25 -8.01 8.66 -12.08
CA ASN A 25 -6.90 8.77 -13.02
C ASN A 25 -6.66 10.22 -13.50
N ASN A 26 -7.69 11.05 -13.46
CA ASN A 26 -7.65 12.46 -13.86
C ASN A 26 -7.49 13.44 -12.69
N SER A 27 -7.57 12.96 -11.46
CA SER A 27 -7.35 13.80 -10.28
C SER A 27 -5.86 14.01 -10.03
N PHE A 28 -5.49 15.21 -9.58
CA PHE A 28 -4.11 15.52 -9.21
C PHE A 28 -3.64 14.63 -8.05
N HIS A 29 -2.48 14.00 -8.22
CA HIS A 29 -1.88 13.18 -7.18
C HIS A 29 -0.61 13.84 -6.63
N SER A 30 -0.63 14.25 -5.36
CA SER A 30 0.45 15.03 -4.74
C SER A 30 1.80 14.30 -4.68
N SER A 31 1.82 12.97 -4.65
CA SER A 31 3.07 12.19 -4.67
C SER A 31 3.70 12.09 -6.06
N ILE A 32 2.93 12.36 -7.12
CA ILE A 32 3.37 12.31 -8.52
C ILE A 32 3.59 13.74 -9.04
N GLY A 33 2.86 14.72 -8.49
CA GLY A 33 2.91 16.12 -8.92
C GLY A 33 2.05 16.42 -10.16
N MET A 34 1.24 15.46 -10.61
CA MET A 34 0.33 15.57 -11.76
C MET A 34 -0.75 14.47 -11.66
N ALA A 35 -1.68 14.40 -12.62
CA ALA A 35 -2.65 13.31 -12.67
C ALA A 35 -2.02 11.99 -13.18
N PRO A 36 -2.42 10.80 -12.70
CA PRO A 36 -1.92 9.52 -13.23
C PRO A 36 -2.06 9.37 -14.76
N TYR A 37 -3.16 9.88 -15.33
CA TYR A 37 -3.36 9.91 -16.78
C TYR A 37 -2.29 10.75 -17.50
N GLU A 38 -1.98 11.93 -16.95
CA GLU A 38 -0.95 12.82 -17.49
C GLU A 38 0.44 12.17 -17.42
N ALA A 39 0.74 11.47 -16.32
CA ALA A 39 1.98 10.73 -16.16
C ALA A 39 2.11 9.58 -17.17
N LEU A 40 1.01 8.89 -17.48
CA LEU A 40 1.01 7.75 -18.39
C LEU A 40 1.07 8.17 -19.87
N TYR A 41 0.27 9.16 -20.26
CA TYR A 41 0.09 9.55 -21.66
C TYR A 41 0.83 10.83 -22.04
N GLY A 42 1.50 11.48 -21.09
CA GLY A 42 2.20 12.75 -21.30
C GLY A 42 1.26 13.93 -21.59
N ARG A 43 -0.06 13.76 -21.52
CA ARG A 43 -1.04 14.81 -21.85
C ARG A 43 -2.24 14.77 -20.93
N LYS A 44 -2.93 15.90 -20.79
CA LYS A 44 -4.19 15.97 -20.04
C LYS A 44 -5.27 15.12 -20.73
N CYS A 45 -6.12 14.48 -19.95
CA CYS A 45 -7.25 13.74 -20.51
C CYS A 45 -8.24 14.71 -21.14
N ARG A 46 -8.72 14.38 -22.33
CA ARG A 46 -9.79 15.11 -22.99
C ARG A 46 -11.11 14.58 -22.47
N SER A 47 -11.82 15.38 -21.69
CA SER A 47 -13.19 15.09 -21.28
C SER A 47 -14.17 15.96 -22.06
N PRO A 48 -15.42 15.53 -22.28
CA PRO A 48 -16.44 16.37 -22.92
C PRO A 48 -16.68 17.71 -22.20
N ILE A 49 -16.32 17.79 -20.92
CA ILE A 49 -16.46 18.98 -20.06
C ILE A 49 -15.26 19.93 -20.20
N CYS A 50 -14.08 19.40 -20.55
CA CYS A 50 -12.86 20.17 -20.78
C CYS A 50 -12.34 19.90 -22.20
N TRP A 51 -13.15 20.26 -23.20
CA TRP A 51 -12.74 20.18 -24.62
C TRP A 51 -11.74 21.28 -24.99
N ASP A 52 -11.75 22.36 -24.23
CA ASP A 52 -10.96 23.55 -24.48
C ASP A 52 -9.80 23.57 -23.48
N ILE A 53 -8.62 23.18 -23.95
CA ILE A 53 -7.30 23.72 -23.58
C ILE A 53 -6.29 23.07 -24.53
N GLU A 54 -5.76 23.94 -25.39
CA GLU A 54 -4.58 23.82 -26.24
C GLU A 54 -4.71 22.92 -27.48
N GLY A 55 -4.77 23.62 -28.62
CA GLY A 55 -4.67 23.08 -29.96
C GLY A 55 -3.53 22.08 -30.06
N LEU A 56 -3.76 21.06 -30.88
CA LEU A 56 -2.79 20.03 -31.26
C LEU A 56 -1.43 20.67 -31.61
N ARG A 57 -0.54 20.84 -30.63
CA ARG A 57 0.87 20.62 -30.92
C ARG A 57 0.97 19.13 -31.17
N GLN A 58 0.85 18.80 -32.45
CA GLN A 58 1.21 17.50 -32.97
C GLN A 58 2.72 17.40 -32.76
N LEU A 59 3.14 17.03 -31.54
CA LEU A 59 4.55 16.77 -31.25
C LEU A 59 4.92 15.57 -32.12
N GLU A 60 5.69 15.83 -33.17
CA GLU A 60 6.12 14.80 -34.10
C GLU A 60 7.23 13.94 -33.47
N GLY A 61 7.09 12.62 -33.62
CA GLY A 61 8.07 11.58 -33.33
C GLY A 61 9.01 11.82 -32.13
N PRO A 62 10.27 12.20 -32.36
CA PRO A 62 11.33 12.19 -31.34
C PRO A 62 11.12 13.18 -30.17
N GLU A 63 10.38 14.28 -30.38
CA GLU A 63 10.13 15.27 -29.31
C GLU A 63 9.20 14.72 -28.22
N LEU A 64 8.20 13.94 -28.63
CA LEU A 64 7.29 13.25 -27.70
C LEU A 64 8.04 12.21 -26.84
N VAL A 65 9.00 11.49 -27.45
CA VAL A 65 9.83 10.51 -26.71
C VAL A 65 10.67 11.22 -25.66
N GLN A 66 11.29 12.36 -25.98
CA GLN A 66 12.08 13.11 -25.02
C GLN A 66 11.21 13.64 -23.87
N GLU A 67 10.05 14.24 -24.17
CA GLU A 67 9.14 14.77 -23.15
C GLU A 67 8.61 13.67 -22.21
N THR A 68 8.30 12.49 -22.75
CA THR A 68 7.88 11.35 -21.92
C THR A 68 8.99 10.85 -21.01
N VAL A 69 10.24 10.80 -21.48
CA VAL A 69 11.40 10.43 -20.66
C VAL A 69 11.59 11.41 -19.51
N ASP A 70 11.50 12.72 -19.78
CA ASP A 70 11.65 13.77 -18.77
C ASP A 70 10.53 13.72 -17.72
N LYS A 71 9.29 13.48 -18.16
CA LYS A 71 8.14 13.27 -17.26
C LYS A 71 8.32 12.01 -16.41
N ILE A 72 8.74 10.89 -16.98
CA ILE A 72 9.01 9.65 -16.23
C ILE A 72 10.09 9.89 -15.17
N GLN A 73 11.15 10.63 -15.51
CA GLN A 73 12.21 10.97 -14.56
C GLN A 73 11.66 11.83 -13.41
N THR A 74 10.82 12.82 -13.72
CA THR A 74 10.14 13.66 -12.73
C THR A 74 9.26 12.82 -11.80
N VAL A 75 8.42 11.96 -12.36
CA VAL A 75 7.54 11.07 -11.60
C VAL A 75 8.34 10.16 -10.67
N LYS A 76 9.45 9.58 -11.15
CA LYS A 76 10.35 8.76 -10.31
C LYS A 76 10.92 9.54 -9.14
N GLN A 77 11.34 10.78 -9.36
CA GLN A 77 11.87 11.65 -8.30
C GLN A 77 10.79 12.02 -7.27
N CYS A 78 9.60 12.41 -7.72
CA CYS A 78 8.47 12.74 -6.85
C CYS A 78 8.03 11.54 -6.02
N LEU A 79 7.92 10.36 -6.64
CA LEU A 79 7.57 9.11 -5.95
C LEU A 79 8.62 8.76 -4.89
N LYS A 80 9.91 8.88 -5.20
CA LYS A 80 10.99 8.65 -4.24
C LYS A 80 10.88 9.60 -3.05
N ALA A 81 10.71 10.90 -3.29
CA ALA A 81 10.55 11.89 -2.23
C ALA A 81 9.32 11.63 -1.35
N ALA A 82 8.20 11.21 -1.96
CA ALA A 82 6.99 10.85 -1.22
C ALA A 82 7.20 9.60 -0.37
N GLN A 83 7.86 8.57 -0.91
CA GLN A 83 8.24 7.36 -0.16
C GLN A 83 9.18 7.68 1.00
N ASP A 84 10.21 8.49 0.76
CA ASP A 84 11.15 8.93 1.80
C ASP A 84 10.44 9.72 2.91
N ARG A 85 9.48 10.58 2.55
CA ARG A 85 8.65 11.31 3.52
C ARG A 85 7.80 10.35 4.35
N GLN A 86 7.10 9.42 3.73
CA GLN A 86 6.29 8.42 4.42
C GLN A 86 7.16 7.57 5.36
N LYS A 87 8.31 7.09 4.88
CA LYS A 87 9.31 6.37 5.66
C LYS A 87 9.75 7.19 6.88
N SER A 88 10.13 8.45 6.69
CA SER A 88 10.55 9.33 7.78
C SER A 88 9.46 9.54 8.85
N TYR A 89 8.19 9.56 8.47
CA TYR A 89 7.08 9.71 9.42
C TYR A 89 6.84 8.44 10.23
N VAL A 90 6.92 7.28 9.58
CA VAL A 90 6.78 5.98 10.24
C VAL A 90 7.97 5.70 11.16
N ASP A 91 9.19 5.90 10.67
CA ASP A 91 10.42 5.59 11.40
C ASP A 91 10.58 6.44 12.65
N LYS A 92 10.11 7.71 12.66
CA LYS A 92 10.09 8.56 13.86
C LYS A 92 9.40 7.94 15.08
N HIS A 93 8.40 7.10 14.87
CA HIS A 93 7.62 6.47 15.94
C HIS A 93 7.97 5.00 16.13
N ARG A 94 8.90 4.48 15.32
CA ARG A 94 9.30 3.08 15.36
C ARG A 94 10.40 2.91 16.41
N ARG A 95 10.24 1.89 17.25
CA ARG A 95 11.33 1.43 18.14
C ARG A 95 12.08 0.33 17.41
N GLU A 96 13.38 0.48 17.28
CA GLU A 96 14.24 -0.61 16.86
C GLU A 96 14.31 -1.61 18.01
N MET A 97 13.78 -2.80 17.78
CA MET A 97 13.77 -3.89 18.75
C MET A 97 14.41 -5.07 18.05
N GLU A 98 15.62 -5.38 18.48
CA GLU A 98 16.35 -6.57 18.05
C GLU A 98 16.29 -7.60 19.16
N TYR A 99 16.25 -8.87 18.77
CA TYR A 99 16.23 -9.98 19.69
C TYR A 99 17.41 -10.90 19.40
N GLU A 100 17.95 -11.48 20.45
CA GLU A 100 19.05 -12.43 20.35
C GLU A 100 18.55 -13.88 20.38
N VAL A 101 19.37 -14.79 19.83
CA VAL A 101 19.09 -16.23 19.91
C VAL A 101 19.12 -16.67 21.37
N GLY A 102 18.10 -17.42 21.80
CA GLY A 102 17.89 -17.82 23.19
C GLY A 102 16.98 -16.89 24.00
N GLU A 103 16.65 -15.69 23.48
CA GLU A 103 15.64 -14.85 24.12
C GLU A 103 14.23 -15.42 23.92
N LYS A 104 13.34 -15.13 24.87
CA LYS A 104 11.94 -15.58 24.80
C LYS A 104 11.01 -14.44 24.46
N VAL A 105 10.17 -14.66 23.44
CA VAL A 105 9.22 -13.66 22.92
C VAL A 105 7.79 -14.18 22.91
N PHE A 106 6.85 -13.26 23.05
CA PHE A 106 5.42 -13.55 22.94
C PHE A 106 4.95 -13.48 21.49
N LEU A 107 4.30 -14.54 21.01
CA LEU A 107 3.74 -14.58 19.66
C LEU A 107 2.33 -13.98 19.65
N ARG A 108 2.09 -13.00 18.78
CA ARG A 108 0.74 -12.44 18.56
C ARG A 108 -0.09 -13.38 17.70
N VAL A 109 -1.28 -13.75 18.17
CA VAL A 109 -2.22 -14.62 17.45
C VAL A 109 -3.41 -13.81 16.93
N SER A 110 -3.91 -14.16 15.74
CA SER A 110 -5.18 -13.60 15.27
C SER A 110 -6.34 -14.21 16.06
N SER A 111 -7.42 -13.44 16.27
CA SER A 111 -8.58 -13.88 17.05
C SER A 111 -9.14 -15.22 16.56
N TRP A 112 -9.14 -15.47 15.25
CA TRP A 112 -9.62 -16.73 14.67
C TRP A 112 -8.70 -17.92 14.96
N ARG A 113 -7.38 -17.75 14.84
CA ARG A 113 -6.39 -18.80 15.14
C ARG A 113 -6.28 -19.08 16.64
N GLY A 114 -6.47 -18.06 17.48
CA GLY A 114 -6.46 -18.19 18.94
C GLY A 114 -7.63 -19.03 19.47
N ILE A 115 -8.81 -18.88 18.85
CA ILE A 115 -10.01 -19.64 19.19
C ILE A 115 -9.86 -21.12 18.84
N LEU A 116 -9.33 -21.43 17.65
CA LEU A 116 -9.21 -22.82 17.17
C LEU A 116 -8.17 -23.64 17.94
N ARG A 117 -7.06 -23.01 18.37
CA ARG A 117 -5.91 -23.74 18.94
C ARG A 117 -5.84 -23.74 20.46
N PHE A 118 -6.32 -22.69 21.12
CA PHE A 118 -6.19 -22.55 22.59
C PHE A 118 -7.53 -22.64 23.34
N GLY A 119 -8.64 -22.86 22.62
CA GLY A 119 -9.97 -23.02 23.22
C GLY A 119 -10.52 -21.80 23.97
N ARG A 120 -9.77 -20.70 24.04
CA ARG A 120 -10.15 -19.45 24.71
C ARG A 120 -10.94 -18.56 23.76
N LYS A 121 -12.26 -18.71 23.78
CA LYS A 121 -13.21 -17.92 22.98
C LYS A 121 -13.78 -16.76 23.81
N GLY A 122 -13.81 -15.56 23.22
CA GLY A 122 -14.59 -14.44 23.73
C GLY A 122 -13.84 -13.12 23.83
N LYS A 123 -14.57 -12.07 24.19
CA LYS A 123 -14.02 -10.76 24.58
C LYS A 123 -13.00 -10.98 25.70
N LEU A 124 -11.83 -10.33 25.63
CA LEU A 124 -10.70 -10.47 26.58
C LEU A 124 -9.85 -11.75 26.45
N SER A 125 -9.99 -12.55 25.38
CA SER A 125 -9.01 -13.61 25.10
C SER A 125 -7.60 -13.01 24.88
N PRO A 126 -6.53 -13.64 25.40
CA PRO A 126 -5.17 -13.12 25.23
C PRO A 126 -4.79 -13.08 23.75
N ARG A 127 -4.26 -11.94 23.31
CA ARG A 127 -3.77 -11.75 21.92
C ARG A 127 -2.36 -12.28 21.71
N TYR A 128 -1.67 -12.61 22.80
CA TYR A 128 -0.29 -13.05 22.82
C TYR A 128 -0.22 -14.38 23.57
N ILE A 129 0.55 -15.33 23.03
CA ILE A 129 0.75 -16.67 23.58
C ILE A 129 2.22 -16.95 23.82
N GLY A 130 2.49 -17.68 24.91
CA GLY A 130 3.79 -18.22 25.29
C GLY A 130 4.90 -17.17 25.46
N PRO A 131 5.96 -17.50 26.19
CA PRO A 131 7.28 -17.03 25.82
C PRO A 131 7.96 -18.18 25.04
N TYR A 132 8.09 -18.01 23.72
CA TYR A 132 8.80 -18.96 22.86
C TYR A 132 10.23 -18.51 22.64
N GLU A 133 11.15 -19.45 22.70
CA GLU A 133 12.57 -19.20 22.48
C GLU A 133 12.87 -18.96 21.01
N ILE A 134 13.73 -17.99 20.72
CA ILE A 134 14.27 -17.73 19.39
C ILE A 134 15.39 -18.72 19.11
N LEU A 135 15.22 -19.54 18.08
CA LEU A 135 16.20 -20.55 17.65
C LEU A 135 17.25 -19.97 16.70
N GLU A 136 16.82 -19.10 15.78
CA GLU A 136 17.70 -18.46 14.81
C GLU A 136 17.11 -17.13 14.31
N ARG A 137 18.01 -16.22 13.90
CA ARG A 137 17.67 -14.99 13.20
C ARG A 137 17.74 -15.23 11.68
N VAL A 138 16.58 -15.26 11.03
CA VAL A 138 16.45 -15.48 9.57
C VAL A 138 16.69 -14.19 8.79
N GLY A 139 16.33 -13.04 9.38
CA GLY A 139 16.57 -11.73 8.80
C GLY A 139 16.49 -10.61 9.84
N PRO A 140 16.65 -9.34 9.43
CA PRO A 140 16.70 -8.21 10.37
C PRO A 140 15.50 -8.13 11.34
N LEU A 141 14.31 -8.53 10.87
CA LEU A 141 13.04 -8.50 11.62
C LEU A 141 12.33 -9.87 11.63
N ALA A 142 13.01 -10.94 11.21
CA ALA A 142 12.42 -12.27 11.06
C ALA A 142 13.22 -13.29 11.87
N TYR A 143 12.53 -13.98 12.79
CA TYR A 143 13.11 -14.91 13.74
C TYR A 143 12.37 -16.25 13.68
N ARG A 144 13.09 -17.37 13.77
CA ARG A 144 12.49 -18.70 13.90
C ARG A 144 12.28 -18.98 15.38
N LEU A 145 11.06 -19.34 15.75
CA LEU A 145 10.66 -19.62 17.13
C LEU A 145 10.54 -21.12 17.38
N ALA A 146 10.86 -21.55 18.60
CA ALA A 146 10.62 -22.90 19.09
C ALA A 146 9.13 -23.12 19.38
N LEU A 147 8.32 -23.26 18.32
CA LEU A 147 6.88 -23.47 18.44
C LEU A 147 6.56 -24.97 18.63
N PRO A 148 5.55 -25.32 19.46
CA PRO A 148 5.05 -26.69 19.55
C PRO A 148 4.40 -27.13 18.23
N ALA A 149 4.43 -28.44 17.95
CA ALA A 149 3.92 -29.03 16.71
C ALA A 149 2.44 -28.69 16.43
N GLU A 150 1.64 -28.49 17.47
CA GLU A 150 0.23 -28.05 17.41
C GLU A 150 0.03 -26.70 16.70
N ILE A 151 1.08 -25.85 16.68
CA ILE A 151 1.04 -24.54 16.02
C ILE A 151 1.61 -24.61 14.60
N ILE A 152 2.59 -25.49 14.36
CA ILE A 152 3.35 -25.59 13.10
C ILE A 152 2.54 -26.25 11.97
N ALA A 153 1.63 -27.17 12.28
CA ALA A 153 0.96 -28.03 11.29
C ALA A 153 0.09 -27.32 10.23
N ASP A 154 -0.17 -26.01 10.33
CA ASP A 154 -1.01 -25.22 9.40
C ASP A 154 -0.31 -23.94 8.88
N THR A 155 1.01 -23.97 8.74
CA THR A 155 1.80 -22.92 8.05
C THR A 155 2.36 -23.46 6.75
#